data_AF-A0A7T8HFM6-F1
#
_entry.id   AF-A0A7T8HFM6-F1
#
_cell.length_a   1.000
_cell.length_b   1.000
_cell.length_c   1.000
_cell.angle_alpha   90.00
_cell.angle_beta   90.00
_cell.angle_gamma   90.00
#
_symmetry.space_group_name_H-M   'P 1'
#
loop_
_entity.id
_entity.type
_entity.pdbx_description
1 polymer ?
#
loop_
_entity_poly.entity_id
_entity_poly.type
_entity_poly.pdbx_seq_one_letter_code
_entity_poly.pdbx_strand_id
1 'polypeptide(L)'
;MDDKFYIKVETYHVADRGDSANVHELDADKLKAREVVKIDIAGDEVSRGDYKEAEDPTKYKSEKTGRGPLQENWIQSADPV
;
A
#
# COMPACT_ATOMS: atom_id res chain seq x y z
N MET A 1 23.81 -19.30 -11.12
CA MET A 1 23.54 -17.92 -10.68
C MET A 1 24.20 -17.82 -9.32
N ASP A 2 25.39 -17.24 -9.26
CA ASP A 2 26.06 -16.94 -7.99
C ASP A 2 25.33 -15.79 -7.29
N ASP A 3 25.94 -15.16 -6.28
CA ASP A 3 25.41 -14.01 -5.52
C ASP A 3 25.13 -12.72 -6.35
N LYS A 4 25.07 -12.82 -7.67
CA LYS A 4 24.85 -11.73 -8.62
C LYS A 4 23.38 -11.31 -8.74
N PHE A 5 22.44 -12.11 -8.23
CA PHE A 5 21.01 -11.80 -8.25
C PHE A 5 20.35 -12.16 -6.92
N TYR A 6 19.68 -11.19 -6.31
CA TYR A 6 18.82 -11.41 -5.15
C TYR A 6 17.67 -10.39 -5.19
N ILE A 7 16.54 -10.77 -4.59
CA ILE A 7 15.42 -9.87 -4.27
C ILE A 7 15.23 -9.94 -2.77
N LYS A 8 15.20 -8.78 -2.10
CA LYS A 8 14.94 -8.66 -0.67
C LYS A 8 13.67 -7.83 -0.48
N VAL A 9 12.73 -8.37 0.28
CA VAL A 9 11.52 -7.66 0.70
C VAL A 9 11.57 -7.53 2.21
N GLU A 10 11.56 -6.29 2.70
CA GLU A 10 11.50 -5.94 4.11
C GLU A 10 10.24 -5.13 4.33
N THR A 11 9.50 -5.42 5.40
CA THR A 11 8.18 -4.79 5.61
C THR A 11 7.98 -4.45 7.08
N TYR A 12 7.49 -3.24 7.35
CA TYR A 12 6.96 -2.82 8.64
C TYR A 12 5.46 -2.58 8.53
N HIS A 13 4.70 -3.06 9.52
CA HIS A 13 3.30 -2.68 9.71
C HIS A 13 3.27 -1.60 10.79
N VAL A 14 3.01 -0.37 10.38
CA VAL A 14 2.96 0.80 11.27
C VAL A 14 1.52 1.27 11.35
N ALA A 15 1.05 1.59 12.56
CA ALA A 15 -0.29 2.12 12.81
C ALA A 15 -0.38 3.62 12.43
N ASP A 16 -0.02 3.96 11.20
CA ASP A 16 -0.12 5.30 10.62
C ASP A 16 -0.73 5.23 9.20
N ARG A 17 -0.72 6.34 8.47
CA ARG A 17 -1.23 6.44 7.09
C ARG A 17 -0.13 6.33 6.03
N GLY A 18 1.02 5.77 6.39
CA GLY A 18 2.23 5.78 5.55
C GLY A 18 2.94 7.14 5.53
N ASP A 19 2.81 7.90 6.63
CA ASP A 19 3.39 9.24 6.77
C ASP A 19 4.82 9.18 7.37
N SER A 20 5.18 8.06 8.00
CA SER A 20 6.53 7.84 8.53
C SER A 20 7.59 7.77 7.43
N ALA A 21 8.48 8.76 7.40
CA ALA A 21 9.43 8.91 6.31
C ALA A 21 10.48 7.78 6.22
N ASN A 22 11.14 7.33 7.30
CA ASN A 22 12.27 6.40 7.23
C ASN A 22 12.14 5.23 8.21
N VAL A 23 11.04 4.46 8.11
CA VAL A 23 10.72 3.35 9.04
C VAL A 23 11.77 2.23 9.07
N HIS A 24 12.56 2.09 8.00
CA HIS A 24 13.65 1.12 7.93
C HIS A 24 14.99 1.66 8.44
N GLU A 25 15.03 2.90 8.93
CA GLU A 25 16.23 3.55 9.46
C GLU A 25 17.43 3.49 8.50
N LEU A 26 17.15 3.69 7.20
CA LEU A 26 18.19 3.71 6.17
C LEU A 26 19.18 4.85 6.45
N ASP A 27 20.46 4.60 6.16
CA ASP A 27 21.48 5.64 6.13
C ASP A 27 21.17 6.71 5.06
N ALA A 28 21.81 7.87 5.17
CA ALA A 28 21.49 9.03 4.33
C ALA A 28 21.64 8.77 2.82
N ASP A 29 22.63 7.96 2.42
CA ASP A 29 22.89 7.68 1.00
C ASP A 29 21.82 6.76 0.43
N LYS A 30 21.47 5.67 1.14
CA LYS A 30 20.37 4.78 0.75
C LYS A 30 19.01 5.48 0.78
N LEU A 31 18.78 6.31 1.81
CA LEU A 31 17.54 7.07 1.96
C LEU A 31 17.33 8.02 0.79
N LYS A 32 18.38 8.69 0.32
CA LYS A 32 18.34 9.58 -0.85
C LYS A 32 18.14 8.82 -2.16
N ALA A 33 18.70 7.62 -2.29
CA ALA A 33 18.62 6.81 -3.50
C ALA A 33 17.28 6.08 -3.67
N ARG A 34 16.47 5.96 -2.61
CA ARG A 34 15.20 5.22 -2.68
C ARG A 34 14.14 5.98 -3.47
N GLU A 35 13.20 5.21 -4.02
CA GLU A 35 11.92 5.70 -4.53
C GLU A 35 10.80 5.39 -3.53
N VAL A 36 9.88 6.31 -3.34
CA VAL A 36 8.66 6.09 -2.52
C VAL A 36 7.48 6.00 -3.47
N VAL A 37 6.88 4.81 -3.55
CA VAL A 37 5.67 4.56 -4.32
C VAL A 37 4.52 4.35 -3.34
N LYS A 38 3.50 5.22 -3.40
CA LYS A 38 2.25 5.05 -2.65
C LYS A 38 1.29 4.24 -3.51
N ILE A 39 0.73 3.18 -2.93
CA ILE A 39 -0.28 2.33 -3.58
C ILE A 39 -1.65 2.71 -3.01
N ASP A 40 -2.56 3.16 -3.86
CA ASP A 40 -3.96 3.43 -3.53
C ASP A 40 -4.85 2.29 -4.04
N ILE A 41 -5.24 1.39 -3.15
CA ILE A 41 -6.06 0.21 -3.49
C ILE A 41 -7.46 0.54 -4.04
N ALA A 42 -7.92 1.78 -3.93
CA ALA A 42 -9.20 2.24 -4.45
C ALA A 42 -9.06 3.18 -5.67
N GLY A 43 -7.92 3.87 -5.77
CA GLY A 43 -7.67 4.90 -6.78
C GLY A 43 -6.76 4.49 -7.93
N ASP A 44 -5.86 3.52 -7.71
CA ASP A 44 -4.89 3.10 -8.72
C ASP A 44 -5.56 2.30 -9.84
N GLU A 45 -5.11 2.53 -11.08
CA GLU A 45 -5.61 1.80 -12.24
C GLU A 45 -5.17 0.32 -12.16
N VAL A 46 -6.14 -0.58 -12.22
CA VAL A 46 -5.89 -2.02 -12.30
C VAL A 46 -5.99 -2.46 -13.75
N SER A 47 -5.03 -3.27 -14.19
CA SER A 47 -5.04 -3.82 -15.54
C SER A 47 -6.35 -4.58 -15.80
N ARG A 48 -6.87 -4.49 -17.03
CA ARG A 48 -8.12 -5.18 -17.39
C ARG A 48 -8.04 -6.70 -17.21
N GLY A 49 -6.85 -7.29 -17.33
CA GLY A 49 -6.64 -8.72 -17.14
C GLY A 49 -6.71 -9.16 -15.67
N ASP A 50 -6.36 -8.26 -14.75
CA ASP A 50 -6.33 -8.52 -13.32
C ASP A 50 -7.60 -8.07 -12.61
N TYR A 51 -8.34 -7.11 -13.19
CA TYR A 51 -9.54 -6.55 -12.56
C TYR A 51 -10.65 -7.59 -12.39
N LYS A 52 -11.13 -7.74 -11.15
CA LYS A 52 -12.36 -8.46 -10.82
C LYS A 52 -13.26 -7.56 -9.99
N GLU A 53 -14.51 -7.42 -10.42
CA GLU A 53 -15.51 -6.60 -9.71
C GLU A 53 -15.72 -7.04 -8.25
N ALA A 54 -15.61 -8.34 -7.96
CA ALA A 54 -15.73 -8.89 -6.60
C ALA A 54 -14.55 -8.53 -5.68
N GLU A 55 -13.42 -8.09 -6.24
CA GLU A 55 -12.19 -7.71 -5.54
C GLU A 55 -12.01 -6.19 -5.50
N ASP A 56 -12.98 -5.42 -6.00
CA ASP A 56 -12.95 -3.96 -6.11
C ASP A 56 -13.32 -3.28 -4.77
N PRO A 57 -12.36 -2.62 -4.09
CA PRO A 57 -12.63 -1.97 -2.80
C PRO A 57 -13.60 -0.80 -2.88
N THR A 58 -13.79 -0.21 -4.07
CA THR A 58 -14.76 0.88 -4.31
C THR A 58 -16.20 0.37 -4.38
N LYS A 59 -16.39 -0.95 -4.51
CA LYS A 59 -17.70 -1.61 -4.59
C LYS A 59 -18.01 -2.48 -3.38
N TYR A 60 -16.98 -3.01 -2.72
CA TYR A 60 -17.14 -3.95 -1.63
C TYR A 60 -17.49 -3.27 -0.29
N LYS A 61 -18.44 -3.84 0.44
CA LYS A 61 -18.71 -3.50 1.85
C LYS A 61 -18.72 -4.75 2.72
N SER A 62 -17.98 -4.71 3.81
CA SER A 62 -17.92 -5.81 4.78
C SER A 62 -19.22 -5.87 5.59
N GLU A 63 -19.92 -7.01 5.54
CA GLU A 63 -21.12 -7.24 6.36
C GLU A 63 -20.82 -7.31 7.86
N LYS A 64 -19.65 -7.84 8.23
CA LYS A 64 -19.28 -8.05 9.63
C LYS A 64 -18.78 -6.79 10.32
N THR A 65 -18.03 -5.95 9.60
CA THR A 65 -17.36 -4.78 10.17
C THR A 65 -17.97 -3.46 9.73
N GLY A 66 -18.78 -3.47 8.68
CA GLY A 66 -19.35 -2.26 8.07
C GLY A 66 -18.35 -1.44 7.24
N ARG A 67 -17.07 -1.83 7.16
CA ARG A 67 -16.03 -1.13 6.40
C ARG A 67 -16.32 -1.17 4.90
N GLY A 68 -15.95 -0.08 4.22
CA GLY A 68 -16.19 0.10 2.79
C GLY A 68 -17.63 0.50 2.44
N PRO A 69 -17.91 0.77 1.16
CA PRO A 69 -16.94 0.87 0.06
C PRO A 69 -15.96 2.04 0.24
N LEU A 70 -14.73 1.86 -0.22
CA LEU A 70 -13.72 2.93 -0.19
C LEU A 70 -14.09 4.01 -1.21
N GLN A 71 -14.22 5.24 -0.74
CA GLN A 71 -14.55 6.41 -1.56
C GLN A 71 -13.29 7.25 -1.84
N GLU A 72 -13.44 8.30 -2.64
CA GLU A 72 -12.40 9.31 -2.80
C GLU A 72 -11.94 9.82 -1.41
N ASN A 73 -10.63 9.94 -1.21
CA ASN A 73 -9.99 10.31 0.06
C ASN A 73 -10.15 9.31 1.23
N TRP A 74 -10.41 8.02 0.95
CA TRP A 74 -10.49 6.99 2.00
C TRP A 74 -9.23 6.93 2.90
N ILE A 75 -8.03 7.18 2.35
CA ILE A 75 -6.76 7.17 3.09
C ILE A 75 -6.80 8.16 4.28
N GLN A 76 -7.42 9.33 4.10
CA GLN A 76 -7.48 10.38 5.12
C GLN A 76 -8.62 10.16 6.11
N SER A 77 -9.71 9.53 5.67
CA SER A 77 -10.93 9.35 6.47
C SER A 77 -10.99 8.03 7.22
N ALA A 78 -10.21 7.04 6.81
CA ALA A 78 -10.09 5.78 7.52
C ALA A 78 -9.18 5.90 8.76
N ASP A 79 -9.55 5.17 9.81
CA ASP A 79 -8.69 4.93 10.96
C ASP A 79 -7.85 3.66 10.71
N PRO A 80 -6.51 3.77 10.69
CA PRO A 80 -5.62 2.62 10.57
C PRO A 80 -5.89 1.60 11.69
N VAL A 81 -5.79 0.31 11.36
CA VAL A 81 -6.08 -0.82 12.26
C VAL A 81 -4.81 -1.43 12.80
#